data_AF-A0A7C4CSH9-F1
#
_entry.id   AF-A0A7C4CSH9-F1
#
_cell.length_a   1.000
_cell.length_b   1.000
_cell.length_c   1.000
_cell.angle_alpha   90.00
_cell.angle_beta   90.00
_cell.angle_gamma   90.00
#
_symmetry.space_group_name_H-M   'P 1'
#
loop_
_entity.id
_entity.type
_entity.pdbx_description
1 polymer ?
#
loop_
_entity_poly.entity_id
_entity_poly.type
_entity_poly.pdbx_seq_one_letter_code
_entity_poly.pdbx_strand_id
1 'polypeptide(L)'
;MSKGKIAAQAGHAAVSAAEEARKNYRDWFENWLNEGQCKVVLKVKSEKELLELERKAKDLGLPHALIIDQGLTEVPPGTITCLGIGPAPAEKLDKITGKLPLL
;
A
#
# COMPACT_ATOMS: atom_id res chain seq x y z
N MET A 1 11.61 0.03 12.05
CA MET A 1 12.30 -0.13 10.75
C MET A 1 13.20 1.07 10.52
N SER A 2 14.43 0.88 10.03
CA SER A 2 15.29 1.98 9.60
C SER A 2 14.69 2.75 8.42
N LYS A 3 15.21 3.96 8.14
CA LYS A 3 14.78 4.78 7.01
C LYS A 3 14.91 4.05 5.67
N GLY A 4 16.02 3.33 5.47
CA GLY A 4 16.26 2.55 4.26
C GLY A 4 15.27 1.39 4.13
N LYS A 5 14.98 0.69 5.24
CA LYS A 5 14.01 -0.41 5.24
C LYS A 5 12.60 0.09 4.91
N ILE A 6 12.18 1.20 5.51
CA ILE A 6 10.89 1.85 5.20
C ILE A 6 10.77 2.14 3.70
N ALA A 7 11.79 2.77 3.11
CA ALA A 7 11.79 3.10 1.68
C ALA A 7 11.67 1.85 0.80
N ALA A 8 12.40 0.79 1.13
CA ALA A 8 12.33 -0.48 0.39
C ALA A 8 10.93 -1.13 0.47
N GLN A 9 10.33 -1.19 1.67
CA GLN A 9 9.01 -1.79 1.85
C GLN A 9 7.90 -0.96 1.18
N ALA A 10 7.98 0.37 1.26
CA ALA A 10 7.08 1.26 0.52
C ALA A 10 7.22 1.06 -1.01
N GLY A 11 8.45 0.86 -1.50
CA GLY A 11 8.72 0.51 -2.90
C GLY A 11 8.07 -0.81 -3.31
N HIS A 12 8.24 -1.87 -2.52
CA HIS A 12 7.61 -3.17 -2.77
C HIS A 12 6.07 -3.06 -2.82
N ALA A 13 5.49 -2.34 -1.85
CA ALA A 13 4.05 -2.10 -1.76
C ALA A 13 3.54 -1.34 -2.98
N ALA A 14 4.23 -0.27 -3.38
CA ALA A 14 3.85 0.54 -4.53
C ALA A 14 3.90 -0.25 -5.84
N VAL A 15 4.97 -1.01 -6.09
CA VAL A 15 5.11 -1.81 -7.32
C VAL A 15 4.05 -2.91 -7.38
N SER A 16 3.83 -3.61 -6.28
CA SER A 16 2.89 -4.74 -6.24
C SER A 16 1.44 -4.29 -6.40
N ALA A 17 1.02 -3.22 -5.71
CA ALA A 17 -0.34 -2.69 -5.82
C ALA A 17 -0.57 -2.04 -7.20
N ALA A 18 0.42 -1.36 -7.76
CA ALA A 18 0.35 -0.83 -9.12
C ALA A 18 0.23 -1.92 -10.18
N GLU A 19 0.92 -3.06 -10.02
CA GLU A 19 0.81 -4.20 -10.92
C GLU A 19 -0.57 -4.87 -10.87
N GLU A 20 -1.18 -4.95 -9.68
CA GLU A 20 -2.58 -5.40 -9.55
C GLU A 20 -3.53 -4.43 -10.25
N ALA A 21 -3.36 -3.11 -10.05
CA ALA A 21 -4.17 -2.11 -10.73
C ALA A 21 -3.98 -2.17 -12.25
N ARG A 22 -2.76 -2.35 -12.75
CA ARG A 22 -2.48 -2.48 -14.18
C ARG A 22 -3.23 -3.66 -14.81
N LYS A 23 -3.35 -4.78 -14.08
CA LYS A 23 -4.03 -6.00 -14.54
C LYS A 23 -5.55 -5.89 -14.48
N ASN A 24 -6.09 -5.34 -13.39
CA ASN A 24 -7.51 -5.43 -13.06
C ASN A 24 -8.27 -4.09 -13.14
N TYR A 25 -7.57 -2.97 -13.15
CA TYR A 25 -8.09 -1.60 -13.09
C TYR A 25 -7.30 -0.66 -14.03
N ARG A 26 -7.15 -1.09 -15.28
CA ARG A 26 -6.24 -0.48 -16.25
C ARG A 26 -6.40 1.04 -16.39
N ASP A 27 -7.63 1.53 -16.47
CA ASP A 27 -7.90 2.97 -16.59
C ASP A 27 -7.41 3.76 -15.37
N TRP A 28 -7.54 3.20 -14.15
CA TRP A 28 -7.03 3.85 -12.94
C TRP A 28 -5.50 3.89 -12.92
N PHE A 29 -4.86 2.82 -13.38
CA PHE A 29 -3.40 2.75 -13.49
C PHE A 29 -2.87 3.76 -14.53
N GLU A 30 -3.46 3.81 -15.73
CA GLU A 30 -3.01 4.71 -16.81
C GLU A 30 -3.21 6.18 -16.43
N ASN A 31 -4.37 6.55 -15.85
CA ASN A 31 -4.59 7.90 -15.37
C ASN A 31 -3.61 8.29 -14.27
N TRP A 32 -3.42 7.42 -13.27
CA TRP A 32 -2.46 7.67 -12.19
C TRP A 32 -1.04 7.86 -12.73
N LEU A 33 -0.61 7.08 -13.73
CA LEU A 33 0.69 7.23 -14.34
C LEU A 33 0.82 8.56 -15.10
N ASN A 34 -0.21 8.95 -15.86
CA ASN A 34 -0.27 10.22 -16.59
C ASN A 34 -0.29 11.44 -15.66
N GLU A 35 -0.87 11.29 -14.46
CA GLU A 35 -0.92 12.32 -13.40
C GLU A 35 0.36 12.39 -12.55
N GLY A 36 1.42 11.65 -12.91
CA GLY A 36 2.69 11.69 -12.19
C GLY A 36 2.75 10.77 -10.97
N GLN A 37 1.92 9.72 -10.96
CA GLN A 37 2.04 8.56 -10.07
C GLN A 37 2.15 8.90 -8.58
N CYS A 38 1.31 9.82 -8.11
CA CYS A 38 1.29 10.34 -6.74
C CYS A 38 1.19 9.20 -5.70
N LYS A 39 1.96 9.32 -4.60
CA LYS A 39 1.98 8.37 -3.49
C LYS A 39 2.01 9.16 -2.17
N VAL A 40 1.17 8.75 -1.22
CA VAL A 40 1.16 9.28 0.14
C VAL A 40 1.54 8.16 1.10
N VAL A 41 2.56 8.41 1.93
CA VAL A 41 3.05 7.42 2.89
C VAL A 41 2.50 7.77 4.27
N LEU A 42 1.73 6.84 4.84
CA LEU A 42 1.04 6.98 6.12
C LEU A 42 1.62 5.98 7.12
N LYS A 43 1.33 6.18 8.41
CA LYS A 43 1.71 5.23 9.46
C LYS A 43 0.51 4.68 10.21
N VAL A 44 0.65 3.42 10.61
CA VAL A 44 -0.27 2.68 11.49
C VAL A 44 0.49 2.23 12.73
N LYS A 45 -0.24 1.85 13.78
CA LYS A 45 0.38 1.49 15.06
C LYS A 45 0.70 0.00 15.20
N SER A 46 0.16 -0.85 14.32
CA SER A 46 0.32 -2.30 14.44
C SER A 46 0.08 -3.05 13.12
N GLU A 47 0.56 -4.29 13.07
CA GLU A 47 0.25 -5.27 12.02
C GLU A 47 -1.26 -5.53 11.90
N LYS A 48 -1.98 -5.57 13.04
CA LYS A 48 -3.43 -5.74 13.06
C LYS A 48 -4.15 -4.62 12.30
N GLU A 49 -3.69 -3.38 12.42
CA GLU A 49 -4.25 -2.25 11.66
C GLU A 49 -4.00 -2.41 10.16
N LEU A 50 -2.85 -2.96 9.73
CA LEU A 50 -2.60 -3.27 8.32
C LEU A 50 -3.60 -4.30 7.78
N LEU A 51 -3.82 -5.39 8.53
CA LEU A 51 -4.77 -6.44 8.14
C LEU A 51 -6.22 -5.92 8.10
N GLU A 52 -6.59 -5.03 9.02
CA GLU A 52 -7.91 -4.39 9.00
C GLU A 52 -8.08 -3.46 7.79
N LEU A 53 -7.04 -2.73 7.38
CA LEU A 53 -7.05 -1.88 6.19
C LEU A 53 -7.08 -2.72 4.91
N GLU A 54 -6.32 -3.82 4.86
CA GLU A 54 -6.34 -4.77 3.74
C GLU A 54 -7.76 -5.33 3.52
N ARG A 55 -8.42 -5.79 4.60
CA ARG A 55 -9.80 -6.26 4.51
C ARG A 55 -10.74 -5.19 3.96
N LYS A 56 -10.63 -3.94 4.44
CA LYS A 56 -11.45 -2.83 3.93
C LYS A 56 -11.17 -2.51 2.46
N ALA A 57 -9.91 -2.57 2.02
CA ALA A 57 -9.55 -2.37 0.62
C ALA A 57 -10.15 -3.46 -0.27
N LYS A 58 -10.08 -4.72 0.19
CA LYS A 58 -10.71 -5.86 -0.47
C LYS A 58 -12.23 -5.72 -0.56
N ASP A 59 -12.90 -5.36 0.54
CA ASP A 59 -14.35 -5.17 0.59
C ASP A 59 -14.84 -4.04 -0.34
N LEU A 60 -14.00 -3.02 -0.55
CA LEU A 60 -14.27 -1.90 -1.46
C LEU A 60 -13.85 -2.14 -2.91
N GLY A 61 -13.26 -3.31 -3.22
CA GLY A 61 -12.75 -3.62 -4.55
C GLY A 61 -11.64 -2.67 -5.00
N LEU A 62 -10.67 -2.39 -4.11
CA LEU A 62 -9.50 -1.56 -4.40
C LEU A 62 -8.27 -2.46 -4.66
N PRO A 63 -7.41 -2.11 -5.62
CA PRO A 63 -6.10 -2.75 -5.74
C PRO A 63 -5.32 -2.57 -4.44
N HIS A 64 -4.67 -3.62 -3.96
CA HIS A 64 -3.89 -3.61 -2.74
C HIS A 64 -2.84 -4.71 -2.69
N ALA A 65 -1.72 -4.44 -2.02
CA ALA A 65 -0.67 -5.44 -1.83
C ALA A 65 -0.13 -5.38 -0.40
N LEU A 66 -0.34 -6.48 0.34
CA LEU A 66 0.27 -6.69 1.65
C LEU A 66 1.69 -7.22 1.48
N ILE A 67 2.66 -6.52 2.07
CA ILE A 67 4.07 -6.88 1.98
C ILE A 67 4.49 -7.61 3.24
N ILE A 68 5.06 -8.79 3.02
CA ILE A 68 5.63 -9.66 4.04
C ILE A 68 7.13 -9.70 3.82
N ASP A 69 7.89 -9.29 4.82
CA ASP A 69 9.35 -9.34 4.73
C ASP A 69 9.84 -10.77 4.87
N GLN A 70 10.67 -11.20 3.92
CA GLN A 70 11.27 -12.55 3.94
C GLN A 70 12.38 -12.69 5.01
N GLY A 71 12.61 -11.66 5.85
CA GLY A 71 13.54 -11.74 6.97
C GLY A 71 15.02 -11.75 6.56
N LEU A 72 15.33 -11.22 5.38
CA LEU A 72 16.70 -11.02 4.91
C LEU A 72 17.36 -9.77 5.56
N THR A 73 16.71 -9.16 6.57
CA THR A 73 17.09 -7.84 7.14
C THR A 73 16.58 -7.66 8.59
N GLU A 74 16.49 -6.41 9.06
CA GLU A 74 16.16 -5.88 10.40
C GLU A 74 14.88 -6.39 11.13
N VAL A 75 14.03 -7.21 10.50
CA VAL A 75 12.77 -7.72 11.10
C VAL A 75 12.67 -9.23 10.96
N PRO A 76 11.95 -9.93 11.86
CA PRO A 76 11.77 -11.37 11.76
C PRO A 76 11.18 -11.80 10.41
N PRO A 77 11.61 -12.94 9.84
CA PRO A 77 10.97 -13.51 8.65
C PRO A 77 9.46 -13.68 8.85
N GLY A 78 8.68 -13.34 7.84
CA GLY A 78 7.22 -13.43 7.89
C GLY A 78 6.52 -12.22 8.51
N THR A 79 7.25 -11.17 8.90
CA THR A 79 6.64 -9.94 9.44
C THR A 79 5.93 -9.17 8.34
N ILE A 80 4.67 -8.78 8.59
CA ILE A 80 3.95 -7.84 7.72
C ILE A 80 4.49 -6.44 7.98
N THR A 81 4.99 -5.79 6.92
CA THR A 81 5.72 -4.52 7.05
C THR A 81 4.99 -3.34 6.45
N CYS A 82 4.21 -3.55 5.39
CA CYS A 82 3.59 -2.46 4.62
C CYS A 82 2.37 -2.96 3.86
N LEU A 83 1.45 -2.04 3.56
CA LEU A 83 0.29 -2.27 2.71
C LEU A 83 0.25 -1.16 1.65
N GLY A 84 0.28 -1.54 0.38
CA GLY A 84 -0.03 -0.64 -0.73
C GLY A 84 -1.52 -0.69 -1.03
N ILE A 85 -2.16 0.46 -1.29
CA ILE A 85 -3.57 0.53 -1.73
C ILE A 85 -3.68 1.52 -2.89
N GLY A 86 -4.36 1.10 -3.95
CA GLY A 86 -4.48 1.81 -5.21
C GLY A 86 -3.40 1.40 -6.23
N PRO A 87 -3.24 2.18 -7.31
CA PRO A 87 -3.93 3.44 -7.60
C PRO A 87 -5.44 3.28 -7.74
N ALA A 88 -6.18 4.29 -7.27
CA ALA A 88 -7.63 4.39 -7.35
C ALA A 88 -8.04 5.87 -7.19
N PRO A 89 -9.28 6.26 -7.53
CA PRO A 89 -9.80 7.59 -7.24
C PRO A 89 -9.60 7.98 -5.77
N ALA A 90 -9.12 9.20 -5.52
CA ALA A 90 -8.77 9.68 -4.18
C ALA A 90 -9.92 9.53 -3.17
N GLU A 91 -11.16 9.86 -3.58
CA GLU A 91 -12.36 9.72 -2.75
C GLU A 91 -12.63 8.28 -2.28
N LYS A 92 -12.16 7.27 -3.01
CA LYS A 92 -12.27 5.85 -2.59
C LYS A 92 -11.18 5.49 -1.59
N LEU A 93 -9.97 6.00 -1.76
CA LEU A 93 -8.84 5.79 -0.84
C LEU A 93 -9.11 6.49 0.50
N ASP A 94 -9.62 7.72 0.49
CA ASP A 94 -9.83 8.51 1.70
C ASP A 94 -10.86 7.90 2.67
N LYS A 95 -11.78 7.07 2.16
CA LYS A 95 -12.73 6.30 3.00
C LYS A 95 -12.04 5.36 3.98
N ILE A 96 -10.82 4.93 3.67
CA ILE A 96 -10.07 3.97 4.48
C ILE A 96 -8.78 4.59 5.07
N THR A 97 -8.10 5.48 4.35
CA THR A 97 -6.81 6.03 4.77
C THR A 97 -6.88 7.46 5.29
N GLY A 98 -7.97 8.20 5.06
CA GLY A 98 -8.03 9.66 5.29
C GLY A 98 -7.87 10.11 6.75
N LYS A 99 -7.93 9.19 7.73
CA LYS A 99 -7.71 9.48 9.15
C LYS A 99 -6.33 9.05 9.66
N LEU A 100 -5.51 8.40 8.82
CA LEU A 100 -4.20 7.94 9.22
C LEU A 100 -3.20 9.10 9.20
N PRO A 101 -2.28 9.18 10.19
CA PRO A 101 -1.24 10.19 10.20
C PRO A 101 -0.20 9.94 9.11
N LEU A 102 0.39 11.01 8.58
CA LEU A 102 1.58 10.94 7.72
C LEU A 102 2.73 10.27 8.46
N LEU A 103 3.54 9.48 7.74
CA LEU A 103 4.66 8.73 8.30
C LEU A 103 5.72 9.66 8.90
#